data_AF-A0A968AYS9-F1
#
_entry.id   AF-A0A968AYS9-F1
#
_cell.length_a   1.000
_cell.length_b   1.000
_cell.length_c   1.000
_cell.angle_alpha   90.00
_cell.angle_beta   90.00
_cell.angle_gamma   90.00
#
_symmetry.space_group_name_H-M   'P 1'
#
loop_
_entity.id
_entity.type
_entity.pdbx_description
1 polymer ?
#
loop_
_entity_poly.entity_id
_entity_poly.type
_entity_poly.pdbx_seq_one_letter_code
_entity_poly.pdbx_strand_id
1 'polypeptide(L)' 'TLAKEGDTERLATVLWTIAQAIGAVTILIYPFMPESTEKIWSRLGSADSLDSKHLAHAKEWGVVQSGQTVVKGDSLFPRF' A
#
# COMPACT_ATOMS: atom_id res chain seq x y z
N THR A 1 17.69 12.76 -5.82
CA THR A 1 16.60 12.07 -5.10
C THR A 1 16.81 12.35 -3.63
N LEU A 2 15.76 12.54 -2.83
CA LEU A 2 15.90 12.89 -1.40
C LEU A 2 16.89 11.98 -0.65
N ALA A 3 16.95 10.70 -1.02
CA ALA A 3 17.94 9.74 -0.51
C ALA A 3 19.41 10.13 -0.79
N LYS A 4 19.72 10.75 -1.94
CA LYS A 4 21.06 11.21 -2.31
C LYS A 4 21.44 12.54 -1.63
N GLU A 5 20.44 13.33 -1.24
CA GLU A 5 20.60 14.62 -0.56
C GLU A 5 20.70 14.47 0.98
N GLY A 6 20.48 13.26 1.52
CA GLY A 6 20.55 12.98 2.96
C GLY A 6 19.31 13.40 3.75
N ASP A 7 18.25 13.87 3.08
CA ASP A 7 17.00 14.28 3.71
C ASP A 7 16.09 13.06 3.97
N THR A 8 16.46 12.28 4.99
CA THR A 8 15.79 11.02 5.36
C THR A 8 14.41 11.24 5.97
N GLU A 9 14.18 12.37 6.65
CA GLU A 9 12.89 12.69 7.27
C GLU A 9 11.84 13.01 6.21
N ARG A 10 12.19 13.85 5.23
CA ARG A 10 11.29 14.14 4.11
C ARG A 10 11.04 12.90 3.27
N LEU A 11 12.07 12.10 3.02
CA LEU A 11 11.93 10.83 2.31
C LEU A 11 10.94 9.90 3.02
N ALA A 12 11.05 9.73 4.33
CA ALA A 12 10.14 8.90 5.12
C ALA A 12 8.69 9.39 4.99
N THR A 13 8.47 10.71 5.07
CA THR A 13 7.14 11.32 4.91
C THR A 13 6.55 11.05 3.52
N VAL A 14 7.36 11.19 2.46
CA VAL A 14 6.93 10.92 1.08
C VAL A 14 6.60 9.44 0.88
N LEU A 15 7.47 8.54 1.32
CA LEU A 15 7.25 7.08 1.21
C LEU A 15 6.01 6.65 1.98
N TRP A 16 5.80 7.21 3.18
CA TRP A 16 4.61 6.98 3.97
C TRP A 16 3.34 7.42 3.24
N THR A 17 3.36 8.61 2.63
CA THR A 17 2.22 9.15 1.88
C THR A 17 1.89 8.28 0.66
N ILE A 18 2.91 7.78 -0.03
CA ILE A 18 2.74 6.87 -1.17
C ILE A 18 2.15 5.54 -0.70
N ALA A 19 2.64 4.97 0.39
CA ALA A 19 2.10 3.72 0.95
C ALA A 19 0.61 3.85 1.30
N GLN A 20 0.22 4.97 1.92
CA GLN A 20 -1.17 5.28 2.22
C GLN A 20 -2.04 5.39 0.97
N ALA A 21 -1.56 6.09 -0.07
CA ALA A 21 -2.27 6.21 -1.34
C ALA A 21 -2.46 4.85 -2.02
N ILE A 22 -1.44 4.00 -2.02
CA ILE A 22 -1.53 2.63 -2.55
C ILE A 22 -2.57 1.82 -1.76
N GLY A 23 -2.56 1.90 -0.42
CA GLY A 23 -3.54 1.22 0.42
C GLY A 23 -4.99 1.62 0.10
N ALA A 24 -5.26 2.93 -0.03
CA ALA A 24 -6.57 3.43 -0.40
C ALA A 24 -7.03 2.95 -1.78
N VAL A 25 -6.16 3.04 -2.79
CA VAL A 25 -6.43 2.55 -4.15
C VAL A 25 -6.67 1.04 -4.17
N THR A 26 -5.96 0.29 -3.34
CA THR A 26 -6.11 -1.16 -3.22
C THR A 26 -7.53 -1.54 -2.77
N ILE A 27 -8.10 -0.83 -1.80
CA ILE A 27 -9.49 -1.03 -1.37
C ILE A 27 -10.48 -0.72 -2.50
N LEU A 28 -10.27 0.36 -3.24
CA LEU A 28 -11.16 0.76 -4.33
C LEU A 28 -11.16 -0.23 -5.49
N ILE A 29 -10.00 -0.85 -5.76
CA ILE A 29 -9.81 -1.80 -6.86
C ILE A 29 -10.20 -3.24 -6.47
N TYR A 30 -10.29 -3.55 -5.17
CA TYR A 30 -10.62 -4.88 -4.66
C TYR A 30 -11.80 -5.58 -5.36
N PRO A 31 -12.97 -4.95 -5.57
CA PRO A 31 -14.10 -5.61 -6.23
C PRO A 31 -13.87 -5.98 -7.70
N PHE A 32 -12.84 -5.41 -8.34
CA PHE A 32 -12.51 -5.67 -9.74
C PHE A 32 -11.34 -6.64 -9.91
N MET A 33 -10.33 -6.57 -9.02
CA MET A 33 -9.11 -7.37 -9.11
C MET A 33 -8.68 -7.93 -7.74
N PRO A 34 -9.48 -8.81 -7.11
CA PRO A 34 -9.26 -9.25 -5.72
C PRO A 34 -7.90 -9.94 -5.51
N GLU A 35 -7.49 -10.82 -6.42
CA GLU A 35 -6.22 -11.54 -6.30
C GLU A 35 -5.00 -10.59 -6.35
N SER A 36 -5.06 -9.56 -7.21
CA SER A 36 -3.96 -8.61 -7.35
C SER A 36 -3.90 -7.64 -6.16
N THR A 37 -5.04 -7.21 -5.66
CA THR A 37 -5.12 -6.29 -4.51
C THR A 37 -4.72 -6.99 -3.22
N GLU A 38 -5.04 -8.27 -3.02
CA GLU A 38 -4.52 -9.08 -1.90
C GLU A 38 -2.99 -9.19 -1.91
N LYS A 39 -2.40 -9.40 -3.09
CA LYS A 39 -0.94 -9.39 -3.27
C LYS A 39 -0.34 -8.03 -2.94
N ILE A 40 -0.99 -6.91 -3.27
CA ILE A 40 -0.52 -5.57 -2.89
C ILE A 40 -0.61 -5.40 -1.36
N TRP A 41 -1.73 -5.81 -0.78
CA TRP A 41 -2.04 -5.62 0.64
C TRP A 41 -1.10 -6.38 1.56
N SER A 42 -0.81 -7.64 1.23
CA SER A 42 0.20 -8.45 1.92
C SER A 42 1.60 -7.84 1.80
N ARG A 43 1.96 -7.26 0.65
CA ARG A 43 3.24 -6.57 0.46
C ARG A 43 3.37 -5.29 1.27
N LEU A 44 2.26 -4.60 1.56
CA LEU A 44 2.24 -3.46 2.48
C LEU A 44 2.45 -3.88 3.95
N GLY A 45 2.43 -5.18 4.25
CA GLY A 45 2.64 -5.71 5.60
C GLY A 45 1.36 -5.75 6.44
N SER A 46 0.19 -5.57 5.82
CA SER A 46 -1.10 -5.68 6.50
C SER A 46 -1.44 -7.14 6.81
N ALA A 47 -1.75 -7.41 8.08
CA ALA A 47 -2.22 -8.71 8.55
C ALA A 47 -3.75 -8.88 8.43
N ASP A 48 -4.48 -7.76 8.25
CA ASP A 48 -5.93 -7.76 8.09
C ASP A 48 -6.34 -8.26 6.70
N SER A 49 -7.44 -9.01 6.62
CA SER A 49 -8.06 -9.31 5.32
C SER A 49 -8.66 -8.05 4.68
N LEU A 50 -8.47 -7.93 3.36
CA LEU A 50 -9.09 -6.90 2.53
C LEU A 50 -10.61 -7.01 2.50
N ASP A 51 -11.18 -8.22 2.65
CA ASP A 51 -12.63 -8.44 2.76
C ASP A 51 -13.26 -7.67 3.92
N SER A 52 -12.48 -7.43 4.99
CA SER A 52 -12.94 -6.65 6.15
C SER A 52 -12.99 -5.14 5.87
N LYS A 53 -12.48 -4.69 4.72
CA LYS A 53 -12.42 -3.28 4.36
C LYS A 53 -13.57 -2.91 3.43
N HIS A 54 -14.40 -1.97 3.88
CA HIS A 54 -15.44 -1.37 3.05
C HIS A 54 -14.86 -0.25 2.18
N LEU A 55 -15.52 0.03 1.04
CA LEU A 55 -15.15 1.15 0.16
C LEU A 55 -15.10 2.49 0.89
N ALA A 56 -15.93 2.66 1.92
CA ALA A 56 -15.93 3.84 2.77
C ALA A 56 -14.60 4.05 3.52
N HIS A 57 -13.85 2.98 3.84
CA HIS A 57 -12.56 3.08 4.51
C HIS A 57 -11.45 3.62 3.59
N ALA A 58 -11.63 3.62 2.26
CA ALA A 58 -10.62 4.15 1.34
C ALA A 58 -10.39 5.67 1.51
N LYS A 59 -11.34 6.40 2.11
CA LYS A 59 -11.22 7.83 2.40
C LYS A 59 -10.53 8.12 3.73
N GLU A 60 -10.34 7.09 4.56
CA GLU A 60 -9.80 7.24 5.91
C GLU A 60 -8.28 7.34 5.86
N TRP A 61 -7.71 8.13 6.76
CA TRP A 61 -6.27 8.14 6.96
C TRP A 61 -5.90 7.04 7.94
N GLY A 62 -4.88 6.24 7.61
CA GLY A 62 -4.42 5.12 8.46
C GLY A 62 -4.94 3.76 8.03
N VAL A 63 -5.38 3.64 6.77
CA VAL A 63 -5.77 2.35 6.19
C VAL A 63 -4.60 1.35 6.20
N VAL A 64 -3.37 1.86 6.03
CA VAL A 64 -2.13 1.13 6.28
C VAL A 64 -1.61 1.55 7.66
N GLN A 65 -1.17 0.60 8.47
CA GLN A 65 -0.63 0.90 9.80
C GLN A 65 0.85 1.29 9.70
N SER A 66 1.26 2.27 10.50
CA SER A 66 2.67 2.65 10.57
C SER A 66 3.48 1.56 11.27
N GLY A 67 4.77 1.47 10.91
CA GLY A 67 5.68 0.46 11.48
C GLY A 67 5.57 -0.93 10.84
N GLN A 68 4.70 -1.11 9.83
CA GLN A 68 4.65 -2.34 9.05
C GLN A 68 5.88 -2.47 8.13
N THR A 69 6.37 -3.70 7.98
CA THR A 69 7.49 -3.99 7.09
C THR A 69 6.97 -4.29 5.70
N VAL A 70 7.37 -3.49 4.71
CA VAL A 70 7.02 -3.71 3.31
C VAL A 70 7.84 -4.87 2.76
N VAL A 71 7.15 -5.83 2.15
CA VAL A 71 7.75 -7.04 1.57
C VAL A 71 7.86 -6.88 0.06
N LYS A 72 9.06 -7.15 -0.48
CA LYS A 72 9.26 -7.21 -1.92
C LYS A 72 8.68 -8.52 -2.46
N GLY A 73 7.79 -8.44 -3.43
CA GLY A 73 7.24 -9.59 -4.14
C GLY A 73 7.56 -9.57 -5.64
N ASP A 74 7.11 -10.61 -6.34
CA ASP A 74 7.26 -10.74 -7.80
C ASP A 74 6.50 -9.67 -8.58
N SER A 75 6.74 -9.57 -9.88
CA SER A 75 5.98 -8.65 -10.74
C SER A 75 4.48 -8.92 -10.58
N LEU A 76 3.72 -7.89 -10.20
CA LEU A 76 2.29 -8.05 -9.93
C LEU A 76 1.50 -8.30 -11.22
N PHE A 77 1.91 -7.65 -12.31
CA PHE A 77 1.32 -7.80 -13.62
C PHE A 77 2.37 -8.33 -14.61
N PRO A 78 2.05 -9.38 -15.39
CA PRO A 78 2.90 -9.85 -16.47
C PRO A 78 2.95 -8.81 -17.60
N ARG A 79 4.07 -8.76 -18.33
CA ARG A 79 4.24 -7.94 -19.53
C ARG A 79 4.05 -8.86 -20.73
N PHE A 80 2.89 -8.80 -21.37
CA PHE A 80 2.61 -9.47 -22.63
C PHE A 80 2.91 -8.54 -23.80
#